data_AF-A0A0H3U881-F1
#
_entry.id   AF-A0A0H3U881-F1
#
_cell.length_a   1.000
_cell.length_b   1.000
_cell.length_c   1.000
_cell.angle_alpha   90.00
_cell.angle_beta   90.00
_cell.angle_gamma   90.00
#
_symmetry.space_group_name_H-M   'P 1'
#
loop_
_entity.id
_entity.type
_entity.pdbx_description
1 polymer ?
#
loop_
_entity_poly.entity_id
_entity_poly.type
_entity_poly.pdbx_seq_one_letter_code
_entity_poly.pdbx_strand_id
1 'polypeptide(L)'
;MNPFSDSRRNVSMAGICVAALLLFLFRYQFEMRPIVFSLLFLGIYWNVIPWLAMGYDDRKKRWLAAIGILCLQWIWCRCQGLYILGPIFALATIVVYFDRNNLDRLALLALFVLALFGMPFLHRDGLLLAVYPFELLNRLVGLSPSATIFAKEIAENRSPLTLLLEGENVWTSLLMIVCSLAGLAYAIKCFVGMFKSKALRNEDSLLKLVVLCATAILALLAERNFVLYLPVFLCFLGNVKLWNAPVLAKPAVKLVAVMVVMFVLGLWLRSLQAYDGSMVSFQRVPVRAAQWMKENPHKGRLFNDDRAGGYLAFVNPQDSTYIDGRFILKTADFFDQYLHLAENLDAFTRYTDSAGVDRVILPLRYYARWDKVINNLQVAELMVEPHSRGTWQIVYRDDYYVVFDRK
;
A
#
# COMPACT_ATOMS: atom_id res chain seq x y z
N MET A 1 11.61 -11.55 -27.22
CA MET A 1 11.21 -12.21 -25.96
C MET A 1 10.71 -11.14 -25.00
N ASN A 2 9.46 -11.22 -24.56
CA ASN A 2 9.03 -10.43 -23.40
C ASN A 2 9.58 -11.15 -22.16
N PRO A 3 10.31 -10.47 -21.27
CA PRO A 3 10.86 -11.11 -20.08
C PRO A 3 9.76 -11.75 -19.22
N PHE A 4 8.52 -11.25 -19.25
CA PHE A 4 7.38 -11.84 -18.54
C PHE A 4 6.35 -12.54 -19.43
N SER A 5 6.53 -12.54 -20.76
CA SER A 5 5.61 -13.19 -21.72
C SER A 5 6.38 -14.22 -22.56
N ASP A 6 6.96 -15.21 -21.89
CA ASP A 6 7.51 -16.38 -22.56
C ASP A 6 6.32 -17.25 -23.03
N SER A 7 5.94 -17.12 -24.31
CA SER A 7 4.68 -17.59 -24.93
C SER A 7 4.41 -19.11 -24.93
N ARG A 8 5.17 -19.90 -24.18
CA ARG A 8 5.02 -21.38 -24.13
C ARG A 8 5.17 -22.00 -22.74
N ARG A 9 4.99 -21.23 -21.67
CA ARG A 9 4.94 -21.83 -20.33
C ARG A 9 3.50 -22.23 -20.01
N ASN A 10 3.22 -23.52 -20.09
CA ASN A 10 2.01 -24.10 -19.51
C ASN A 10 2.01 -23.76 -18.01
N VAL A 11 1.23 -22.76 -17.63
CA VAL A 11 1.01 -22.45 -16.21
C VAL A 11 0.28 -23.65 -15.62
N SER A 12 0.86 -24.27 -14.61
CA SER A 12 0.24 -25.40 -13.94
C SER A 12 -1.02 -24.95 -13.19
N MET A 13 -2.06 -25.79 -13.16
CA MET A 13 -3.27 -25.51 -12.37
C MET A 13 -2.96 -25.34 -10.88
N ALA A 14 -1.98 -26.09 -10.37
CA ALA A 14 -1.53 -25.96 -8.99
C ALA A 14 -0.92 -24.57 -8.71
N GLY A 15 -0.12 -24.04 -9.63
CA GLY A 15 0.41 -22.68 -9.55
C GLY A 15 -0.70 -21.62 -9.54
N ILE A 16 -1.72 -21.79 -10.38
CA ILE A 16 -2.91 -20.91 -10.40
C ILE A 16 -3.63 -20.92 -9.06
N CYS A 17 -3.78 -22.09 -8.43
CA CYS A 17 -4.49 -22.20 -7.15
C CYS A 17 -3.71 -21.62 -5.99
N VAL A 18 -2.39 -21.83 -5.95
CA VAL A 18 -1.54 -21.15 -4.96
C VAL A 18 -1.58 -19.64 -5.17
N ALA A 19 -1.54 -19.17 -6.43
CA ALA A 19 -1.68 -17.75 -6.73
C ALA A 19 -3.03 -17.20 -6.25
N ALA A 20 -4.14 -17.89 -6.55
CA ALA A 20 -5.48 -17.49 -6.12
C ALA A 20 -5.61 -17.46 -4.59
N LEU A 21 -5.05 -18.47 -3.90
CA LEU A 21 -5.05 -18.54 -2.44
C LEU A 21 -4.23 -17.39 -1.83
N LEU A 22 -3.02 -17.12 -2.34
CA LEU A 22 -2.18 -16.02 -1.86
C LEU A 22 -2.84 -14.67 -2.12
N LEU A 23 -3.40 -14.45 -3.32
CA LEU A 23 -4.15 -13.22 -3.63
C LEU A 23 -5.33 -13.03 -2.68
N PHE A 24 -6.03 -14.10 -2.33
CA PHE A 24 -7.12 -14.04 -1.37
C PHE A 24 -6.65 -13.72 0.05
N LEU A 25 -5.61 -14.41 0.54
CA LEU A 25 -5.05 -14.20 1.87
C LEU A 25 -4.56 -12.75 2.03
N PHE A 26 -3.95 -12.19 0.98
CA PHE A 26 -3.40 -10.85 0.98
C PHE A 26 -4.32 -9.78 0.35
N ARG A 27 -5.60 -10.08 0.11
CA ARG A 27 -6.52 -9.14 -0.56
C ARG A 27 -6.62 -7.77 0.13
N TYR A 28 -6.60 -7.74 1.46
CA TYR A 28 -6.68 -6.50 2.23
C TYR A 28 -5.47 -5.60 2.03
N GLN A 29 -4.32 -6.17 1.65
CA GLN A 29 -3.12 -5.40 1.33
C GLN A 29 -3.33 -4.54 0.07
N PHE A 30 -4.14 -5.02 -0.88
CA PHE A 30 -4.52 -4.25 -2.06
C PHE A 30 -5.57 -3.17 -1.77
N GLU A 31 -6.29 -3.25 -0.64
CA GLU A 31 -7.25 -2.22 -0.20
C GLU A 31 -6.57 -1.03 0.50
N MET A 32 -5.38 -1.22 1.09
CA MET A 32 -4.78 -0.21 1.97
C MET A 32 -4.46 1.12 1.26
N ARG A 33 -4.16 1.10 -0.04
CA ARG A 33 -3.88 2.31 -0.86
C ARG A 33 -4.16 2.07 -2.34
N PRO A 34 -4.30 3.13 -3.17
CA PRO A 34 -4.39 3.02 -4.63
C PRO A 34 -3.05 2.62 -5.30
N ILE A 35 -2.38 1.58 -4.80
CA ILE A 35 -1.13 1.02 -5.35
C ILE A 35 -1.37 0.34 -6.71
N VAL A 36 -2.64 0.04 -7.04
CA VAL A 36 -3.05 -0.59 -8.29
C VAL A 36 -2.47 0.14 -9.52
N PHE A 37 -2.46 1.48 -9.52
CA PHE A 37 -1.86 2.24 -10.62
C PHE A 37 -0.35 2.03 -10.70
N SER A 38 0.36 2.03 -9.56
CA SER A 38 1.80 1.72 -9.53
C SER A 38 2.08 0.29 -10.02
N LEU A 39 1.24 -0.70 -9.69
CA LEU A 39 1.38 -2.06 -10.22
C LEU A 39 1.16 -2.11 -11.74
N LEU A 40 0.16 -1.39 -12.25
CA LEU A 40 -0.09 -1.28 -13.68
C LEU A 40 1.11 -0.67 -14.40
N PHE A 41 1.63 0.44 -13.89
CA PHE A 41 2.78 1.13 -14.46
C PHE A 41 4.05 0.26 -14.39
N LEU A 42 4.32 -0.38 -13.25
CA LEU A 42 5.41 -1.35 -13.12
C LEU A 42 5.27 -2.51 -14.11
N GLY A 43 4.06 -3.04 -14.30
CA GLY A 43 3.79 -4.08 -15.28
C GLY A 43 4.14 -3.65 -16.71
N ILE A 44 3.82 -2.41 -17.09
CA ILE A 44 4.22 -1.83 -18.38
C ILE A 44 5.75 -1.71 -18.45
N TYR A 45 6.40 -1.16 -17.42
CA TYR A 45 7.86 -0.99 -17.37
C TYR A 45 8.58 -2.32 -17.52
N TRP A 46 8.15 -3.34 -16.76
CA TRP A 46 8.69 -4.69 -16.76
C TRP A 46 8.67 -5.36 -18.13
N ASN A 47 7.75 -4.98 -19.03
CA ASN A 47 7.68 -5.54 -20.38
C ASN A 47 8.35 -4.65 -21.42
N VAL A 48 8.13 -3.33 -21.36
CA VAL A 48 8.57 -2.39 -22.42
C VAL A 48 10.04 -2.01 -22.27
N ILE A 49 10.56 -1.80 -21.06
CA ILE A 49 11.94 -1.34 -20.88
C ILE A 49 12.97 -2.39 -21.32
N PRO A 50 12.84 -3.68 -20.95
CA PRO A 50 13.74 -4.72 -21.46
C PRO A 50 13.65 -4.87 -22.98
N TRP A 51 12.45 -4.71 -23.55
CA TRP A 51 12.28 -4.71 -25.01
C TRP A 51 13.03 -3.56 -25.69
N LEU A 52 12.98 -2.34 -25.15
CA LEU A 52 13.79 -1.20 -25.59
C LEU A 52 15.30 -1.49 -25.46
N ALA A 53 15.69 -2.13 -24.36
CA ALA A 53 17.07 -2.50 -24.05
C ALA A 53 17.60 -3.72 -24.82
N MET A 54 16.77 -4.49 -25.53
CA MET A 54 17.22 -5.57 -26.44
C MET A 54 17.51 -5.10 -27.87
N GLY A 55 16.79 -4.08 -28.36
CA GLY A 55 17.23 -3.32 -29.54
C GLY A 55 16.68 -3.83 -30.87
N TYR A 56 15.42 -4.25 -30.86
CA TYR A 56 14.70 -4.70 -32.05
C TYR A 56 14.73 -3.68 -33.21
N ASP A 57 14.70 -4.18 -34.44
CA ASP A 57 15.04 -3.43 -35.67
C ASP A 57 14.17 -2.18 -35.91
N ASP A 58 12.91 -2.17 -35.45
CA ASP A 58 11.98 -1.08 -35.74
C ASP A 58 12.28 0.18 -34.90
N ARG A 59 13.06 1.11 -35.48
CA ARG A 59 13.42 2.40 -34.86
C ARG A 59 12.21 3.25 -34.51
N LYS A 60 11.16 3.26 -35.34
CA LYS A 60 9.95 4.07 -35.11
C LYS A 60 9.19 3.57 -33.88
N LYS A 61 8.98 2.26 -33.78
CA LYS A 61 8.31 1.66 -32.60
C LYS A 61 9.09 1.92 -31.32
N ARG A 62 10.42 1.86 -31.34
CA ARG A 62 11.27 2.17 -30.17
C ARG A 62 11.08 3.60 -29.68
N TRP A 63 11.11 4.58 -30.59
CA TRP A 63 10.88 5.98 -30.23
C TRP A 63 9.49 6.21 -29.65
N LEU A 64 8.45 5.65 -30.28
CA LEU A 64 7.07 5.75 -29.79
C LEU A 64 6.92 5.14 -28.40
N ALA A 65 7.52 3.97 -28.16
CA ALA A 65 7.50 3.32 -26.86
C ALA A 65 8.28 4.12 -25.80
N ALA A 66 9.45 4.66 -26.14
CA ALA A 66 10.23 5.51 -25.23
C ALA A 66 9.44 6.77 -24.84
N ILE A 67 8.83 7.47 -25.81
CA ILE A 67 7.96 8.62 -25.56
C ILE A 67 6.77 8.20 -24.70
N GLY A 68 6.12 7.08 -25.02
CA GLY A 68 5.01 6.54 -24.23
C GLY A 68 5.40 6.27 -22.77
N ILE A 69 6.58 5.74 -22.51
CA ILE A 69 7.10 5.52 -21.16
C ILE A 69 7.42 6.85 -20.46
N LEU A 70 7.97 7.85 -21.14
CA LEU A 70 8.19 9.17 -20.56
C LEU A 70 6.86 9.84 -20.18
N CYS A 71 5.85 9.76 -21.04
CA CYS A 71 4.49 10.23 -20.73
C CYS A 71 3.90 9.48 -19.53
N LEU A 72 4.07 8.16 -19.48
CA LEU A 72 3.62 7.34 -18.35
C LEU A 72 4.33 7.71 -17.05
N GLN A 73 5.65 7.95 -17.09
CA GLN A 73 6.44 8.41 -15.95
C GLN A 73 5.90 9.75 -15.43
N TRP A 74 5.65 10.70 -16.33
CA TRP A 74 5.09 12.01 -15.99
C TRP A 74 3.71 11.88 -15.31
N ILE A 75 2.83 11.02 -15.82
CA ILE A 75 1.55 10.73 -15.15
C ILE A 75 1.79 10.10 -13.78
N TRP A 76 2.68 9.12 -13.69
CA TRP A 76 2.96 8.40 -12.45
C TRP A 76 3.51 9.31 -11.35
N CYS A 77 4.37 10.27 -11.70
CA CYS A 77 4.88 11.29 -10.78
C CYS A 77 3.75 12.05 -10.08
N ARG A 78 2.60 12.26 -10.71
CA ARG A 78 1.41 12.89 -10.09
C ARG A 78 0.57 11.94 -9.25
N CYS A 79 0.58 10.65 -9.56
CA CYS A 79 -0.29 9.68 -8.89
C CYS A 79 0.29 9.21 -7.55
N GLN A 80 1.59 8.90 -7.49
CA GLN A 80 2.15 8.20 -6.32
C GLN A 80 3.67 8.36 -6.20
N GLY A 81 4.17 8.49 -4.96
CA GLY A 81 5.61 8.60 -4.67
C GLY A 81 6.47 7.37 -5.01
N LEU A 82 5.87 6.25 -5.41
CA LEU A 82 6.59 5.06 -5.88
C LEU A 82 7.10 5.20 -7.32
N TYR A 83 6.83 6.32 -8.00
CA TYR A 83 7.27 6.55 -9.37
C TYR A 83 8.78 6.35 -9.57
N ILE A 84 9.60 6.51 -8.52
CA ILE A 84 11.06 6.34 -8.57
C ILE A 84 11.49 4.91 -8.91
N LEU A 85 10.61 3.93 -8.67
CA LEU A 85 10.86 2.54 -9.04
C LEU A 85 10.99 2.37 -10.57
N GLY A 86 10.31 3.20 -11.36
CA GLY A 86 10.41 3.20 -12.82
C GLY A 86 11.82 3.52 -13.34
N PRO A 87 12.38 4.71 -13.04
CA PRO A 87 13.75 5.08 -13.41
C PRO A 87 14.81 4.11 -12.85
N ILE A 88 14.66 3.64 -11.60
CA ILE A 88 15.58 2.65 -10.99
C ILE A 88 15.53 1.33 -11.77
N PHE A 89 14.34 0.85 -12.11
CA PHE A 89 14.19 -0.38 -12.90
C PHE A 89 14.77 -0.22 -14.31
N ALA A 90 14.60 0.94 -14.94
CA ALA A 90 15.18 1.23 -16.24
C ALA A 90 16.71 1.26 -16.19
N LEU A 91 17.30 1.88 -15.17
CA LEU A 91 18.74 1.86 -14.92
C LEU A 91 19.26 0.42 -14.73
N ALA A 92 18.60 -0.36 -13.88
CA ALA A 92 18.96 -1.76 -13.65
C ALA A 92 18.89 -2.59 -14.94
N THR A 93 17.89 -2.34 -15.77
CA THR A 93 17.76 -2.98 -17.08
C THR A 93 18.94 -2.63 -17.99
N ILE A 94 19.32 -1.35 -18.11
CA ILE A 94 20.47 -0.94 -18.94
C ILE A 94 21.77 -1.61 -18.46
N VAL A 95 21.98 -1.68 -17.15
CA VAL A 95 23.18 -2.31 -16.57
C VAL A 95 23.23 -3.80 -16.92
N VAL A 96 22.08 -4.48 -16.93
CA VAL A 96 21.98 -5.91 -17.24
C VAL A 96 22.21 -6.18 -18.74
N TYR A 97 21.61 -5.38 -19.63
CA TYR A 97 21.73 -5.52 -21.10
C TYR A 97 22.86 -4.67 -21.68
N PHE A 98 23.87 -4.34 -20.87
CA PHE A 98 24.98 -3.50 -21.27
C PHE A 98 25.87 -4.21 -22.31
N ASP A 99 25.76 -3.78 -23.57
CA ASP A 99 26.66 -4.22 -24.65
C ASP A 99 27.80 -3.22 -24.83
N ARG A 100 29.02 -3.64 -24.50
CA ARG A 100 30.25 -2.82 -24.64
C ARG A 100 30.54 -2.42 -26.09
N ASN A 101 30.02 -3.16 -27.06
CA ASN A 101 30.31 -2.93 -28.46
C ASN A 101 29.44 -1.83 -29.10
N ASN A 102 28.45 -1.29 -28.37
CA ASN A 102 27.51 -0.31 -28.90
C ASN A 102 27.33 0.90 -27.96
N LEU A 103 28.37 1.73 -27.89
CA LEU A 103 28.39 2.93 -27.03
C LEU A 103 27.31 3.96 -27.41
N ASP A 104 26.99 4.12 -28.69
CA ASP A 104 25.96 5.07 -29.13
C ASP A 104 24.59 4.69 -28.58
N ARG A 105 24.28 3.40 -28.61
CA ARG A 105 23.04 2.87 -28.05
C ARG A 105 22.99 3.04 -26.54
N LEU A 106 24.09 2.78 -25.85
CA LEU A 106 24.20 3.03 -24.42
C LEU A 106 23.92 4.49 -24.10
N ALA A 107 24.53 5.43 -24.84
CA ALA A 107 24.34 6.85 -24.63
C ALA A 107 22.86 7.25 -24.78
N LEU A 108 22.16 6.71 -25.79
CA LEU A 108 20.72 6.94 -25.97
C LEU A 108 19.89 6.37 -24.81
N LEU A 109 20.20 5.16 -24.34
CA LEU A 109 19.49 4.55 -23.21
C LEU A 109 19.78 5.30 -21.89
N ALA A 110 21.02 5.74 -21.68
CA ALA A 110 21.41 6.54 -20.53
C ALA A 110 20.69 7.90 -20.55
N LEU A 111 20.64 8.58 -21.70
CA LEU A 111 19.87 9.81 -21.87
C LEU A 111 18.38 9.59 -21.59
N PHE A 112 17.81 8.47 -22.05
CA PHE A 112 16.42 8.11 -21.74
C PHE A 112 16.19 7.93 -20.24
N VAL A 113 17.09 7.25 -19.51
CA VAL A 113 16.98 7.11 -18.05
C VAL A 113 17.16 8.45 -17.33
N LEU A 114 18.09 9.29 -17.77
CA LEU A 114 18.24 10.65 -17.26
C LEU A 114 16.96 11.45 -17.47
N ALA A 115 16.31 11.32 -18.63
CA ALA A 115 15.02 11.94 -18.90
C ALA A 115 13.92 11.41 -17.97
N LEU A 116 13.89 10.11 -17.65
CA LEU A 116 12.97 9.54 -16.67
C LEU A 116 13.16 10.13 -15.26
N PHE A 117 14.42 10.27 -14.80
CA PHE A 117 14.74 10.98 -13.55
C PHE A 117 14.42 12.48 -13.62
N GLY A 118 14.41 13.06 -14.82
CA GLY A 118 14.05 14.44 -15.10
C GLY A 118 12.55 14.75 -15.04
N MET A 119 11.68 13.73 -15.17
CA MET A 119 10.22 13.93 -15.26
C MET A 119 9.59 14.68 -14.08
N PRO A 120 9.98 14.45 -12.80
CA PRO A 120 9.46 15.22 -11.67
C PRO A 120 9.65 16.73 -11.82
N PHE A 121 10.76 17.18 -12.44
CA PHE A 121 11.06 18.60 -12.64
C PHE A 121 10.18 19.28 -13.68
N LEU A 122 9.49 18.51 -14.52
CA LEU A 122 8.52 19.02 -15.50
C LEU A 122 7.14 19.27 -14.89
N HIS A 123 6.94 18.98 -13.60
CA HIS A 123 5.74 19.35 -12.87
C HIS A 123 5.91 20.67 -12.13
N ARG A 124 4.77 21.30 -11.80
CA ARG A 124 4.71 22.55 -11.01
C ARG A 124 5.47 22.44 -9.68
N ASP A 125 5.43 21.27 -9.04
CA ASP A 125 6.07 21.04 -7.74
C ASP A 125 7.58 20.74 -7.86
N GLY A 126 8.06 20.47 -9.08
CA GLY A 126 9.47 20.39 -9.44
C GLY A 126 10.34 19.56 -8.48
N LEU A 127 11.24 20.26 -7.77
CA LEU A 127 12.18 19.66 -6.83
C LEU A 127 11.50 18.95 -5.64
N LEU A 128 10.40 19.50 -5.13
CA LEU A 128 9.67 18.87 -4.01
C LEU A 128 9.18 17.48 -4.41
N LEU A 129 8.67 17.37 -5.64
CA LEU A 129 8.27 16.08 -6.17
C LEU A 129 9.46 15.15 -6.33
N ALA A 130 10.59 15.62 -6.87
CA ALA A 130 11.81 14.84 -7.06
C ALA A 130 12.37 14.25 -5.75
N VAL A 131 12.27 15.00 -4.64
CA VAL A 131 12.77 14.59 -3.31
C VAL A 131 11.75 13.72 -2.55
N TYR A 132 10.47 13.79 -2.90
CA TYR A 132 9.37 13.11 -2.21
C TYR A 132 9.57 11.59 -1.97
N PRO A 133 10.12 10.78 -2.90
CA PRO A 133 10.36 9.37 -2.65
C PRO A 133 11.33 9.11 -1.48
N PHE A 134 12.30 10.01 -1.26
CA PHE A 134 13.26 9.89 -0.15
C PHE A 134 12.61 10.24 1.18
N GLU A 135 11.71 11.22 1.20
CA GLU A 135 10.90 11.52 2.39
C GLU A 135 9.97 10.35 2.74
N LEU A 136 9.38 9.71 1.72
CA LEU A 136 8.56 8.52 1.91
C LEU A 136 9.38 7.35 2.46
N LEU A 137 10.59 7.15 1.96
CA LEU A 137 11.52 6.13 2.47
C LEU A 137 11.93 6.43 3.91
N ASN A 138 12.25 7.69 4.22
CA ASN A 138 12.57 8.12 5.58
C ASN A 138 11.41 7.80 6.53
N ARG A 139 10.16 8.17 6.17
CA ARG A 139 8.95 7.86 6.96
C ARG A 139 8.67 6.37 7.11
N LEU A 140 9.15 5.53 6.19
CA LEU A 140 8.99 4.09 6.25
C LEU A 140 10.03 3.43 7.16
N VAL A 141 11.28 3.89 7.09
CA VAL A 141 12.40 3.30 7.85
C VAL A 141 12.57 3.96 9.23
N GLY A 142 12.01 5.15 9.44
CA GLY A 142 12.16 5.91 10.68
C GLY A 142 13.57 6.49 10.87
N LEU A 143 14.22 6.99 9.81
CA LEU A 143 15.60 7.49 9.91
C LEU A 143 15.69 8.82 10.67
N SER A 144 14.63 9.64 10.64
CA SER A 144 14.52 10.86 11.45
C SER A 144 13.58 10.66 12.65
N PRO A 145 13.75 11.43 13.75
CA PRO A 145 12.84 11.37 14.91
C PRO A 145 11.37 11.59 14.52
N SER A 146 11.14 12.53 13.60
CA SER A 146 9.82 12.80 13.03
C SER A 146 9.23 11.63 12.23
N ALA A 147 10.08 10.82 11.60
CA ALA A 147 9.67 9.66 10.82
C ALA A 147 9.37 8.44 11.70
N THR A 148 10.04 8.29 12.84
CA THR A 148 9.87 7.16 13.77
C THR A 148 8.43 6.98 14.22
N ILE A 149 7.74 8.08 14.51
CA ILE A 149 6.32 8.06 14.92
C ILE A 149 5.47 7.48 13.79
N PHE A 150 5.66 7.93 12.55
CA PHE A 150 4.92 7.40 11.40
C PHE A 150 5.26 5.94 11.08
N ALA A 151 6.51 5.51 11.27
CA ALA A 151 6.93 4.13 11.04
C ALA A 151 6.33 3.17 12.08
N LYS A 152 6.20 3.63 13.34
CA LYS A 152 5.69 2.84 14.45
C LYS A 152 4.16 2.82 14.52
N GLU A 153 3.52 3.97 14.37
CA GLU A 153 2.09 4.13 14.69
C GLU A 153 1.16 3.87 13.50
N ILE A 154 1.70 3.89 12.28
CA ILE A 154 0.95 3.52 11.09
C ILE A 154 1.20 2.04 10.81
N ALA A 155 0.18 1.21 11.06
CA ALA A 155 0.26 -0.25 10.91
C ALA A 155 0.89 -0.69 9.58
N GLU A 156 0.46 -0.10 8.47
CA GLU A 156 0.93 -0.44 7.12
C GLU A 156 2.41 -0.10 6.84
N ASN A 157 3.04 0.76 7.66
CA ASN A 157 4.46 1.10 7.56
C ASN A 157 5.33 0.16 8.39
N ARG A 158 4.76 -0.55 9.37
CA ARG A 158 5.52 -1.48 10.22
C ARG A 158 5.99 -2.68 9.42
N SER A 159 7.16 -3.18 9.80
CA SER A 159 7.66 -4.43 9.24
C SER A 159 6.74 -5.60 9.65
N PRO A 160 6.55 -6.62 8.80
CA PRO A 160 5.84 -7.83 9.19
C PRO A 160 6.45 -8.50 10.44
N LEU A 161 7.76 -8.35 10.66
CA LEU A 161 8.42 -8.86 11.86
C LEU A 161 7.97 -8.13 13.12
N THR A 162 7.89 -6.80 13.08
CA THR A 162 7.39 -5.97 14.19
C THR A 162 5.96 -6.35 14.53
N LEU A 163 5.08 -6.43 13.53
CA LEU A 163 3.69 -6.83 13.71
C LEU A 163 3.59 -8.23 14.35
N LEU A 164 4.40 -9.19 13.88
CA LEU A 164 4.44 -10.54 14.44
C LEU A 164 4.86 -10.54 15.92
N LEU A 165 5.87 -9.75 16.29
CA LEU A 165 6.37 -9.65 17.67
C LEU A 165 5.35 -8.96 18.60
N GLU A 166 4.58 -8.01 18.08
CA GLU A 166 3.52 -7.31 18.82
C GLU A 166 2.21 -8.12 18.89
N GLY A 167 2.15 -9.30 18.27
CA GLY A 167 0.95 -10.13 18.26
C GLY A 167 -0.14 -9.63 17.31
N GLU A 168 0.18 -8.70 16.42
CA GLU A 168 -0.73 -8.12 15.44
C GLU A 168 -0.66 -8.86 14.10
N ASN A 169 -1.82 -9.20 13.53
CA ASN A 169 -1.91 -9.89 12.23
C ASN A 169 -0.98 -11.13 12.11
N VAL A 170 -0.76 -11.85 13.23
CA VAL A 170 0.26 -12.90 13.40
C VAL A 170 0.40 -13.81 12.17
N TRP A 171 -0.70 -14.39 11.70
CA TRP A 171 -0.69 -15.33 10.57
C TRP A 171 -0.33 -14.67 9.24
N THR A 172 -0.87 -13.49 8.97
CA THR A 172 -0.58 -12.73 7.76
C THR A 172 0.89 -12.32 7.74
N SER A 173 1.37 -11.76 8.85
CA SER A 173 2.76 -11.35 9.06
C SER A 173 3.74 -12.51 8.92
N LEU A 174 3.45 -13.65 9.54
CA LEU A 174 4.25 -14.87 9.41
C LEU A 174 4.33 -15.34 7.96
N LEU A 175 3.19 -15.38 7.25
CA LEU A 175 3.17 -15.79 5.85
C LEU A 175 3.95 -14.83 4.95
N MET A 176 3.85 -13.51 5.18
CA MET A 176 4.64 -12.52 4.46
C MET A 176 6.14 -12.75 4.63
N ILE A 177 6.59 -13.00 5.87
CA ILE A 177 7.99 -13.28 6.18
C ILE A 177 8.44 -14.56 5.47
N VAL A 178 7.69 -15.64 5.61
CA VAL A 178 8.02 -16.94 4.99
C VAL A 178 8.10 -16.80 3.46
N CYS A 179 7.12 -16.17 2.82
CA CYS A 179 7.15 -15.94 1.37
C CYS A 179 8.38 -15.11 0.98
N SER A 180 8.60 -13.97 1.64
CA SER A 180 9.72 -13.07 1.32
C SER A 180 11.08 -13.75 1.47
N LEU A 181 11.29 -14.49 2.56
CA LEU A 181 12.50 -15.28 2.79
C LEU A 181 12.66 -16.41 1.77
N ALA A 182 11.57 -17.08 1.37
CA ALA A 182 11.62 -18.09 0.31
C ALA A 182 12.02 -17.47 -1.05
N GLY A 183 11.49 -16.28 -1.36
CA GLY A 183 11.89 -15.51 -2.54
C GLY A 183 13.37 -15.13 -2.53
N LEU A 184 13.88 -14.66 -1.38
CA LEU A 184 15.30 -14.32 -1.20
C LEU A 184 16.20 -15.55 -1.32
N ALA A 185 15.87 -16.64 -0.63
CA ALA A 185 16.62 -17.89 -0.70
C ALA A 185 16.66 -18.44 -2.13
N TYR A 186 15.54 -18.38 -2.86
CA TYR A 186 15.50 -18.73 -4.27
C TYR A 186 16.39 -17.81 -5.11
N ALA A 187 16.30 -16.49 -4.90
CA ALA A 187 17.10 -15.51 -5.63
C ALA A 187 18.61 -15.77 -5.46
N ILE A 188 19.05 -15.98 -4.22
CA ILE A 188 20.44 -16.29 -3.85
C ILE A 188 20.88 -17.62 -4.47
N LYS A 189 20.06 -18.67 -4.37
CA LYS A 189 20.38 -19.98 -4.96
C LYS A 189 20.60 -19.87 -6.47
N CYS A 190 19.71 -19.18 -7.17
CA CYS A 190 19.84 -18.94 -8.61
C CYS A 190 21.08 -18.10 -8.92
N PHE A 191 21.34 -17.05 -8.14
CA PHE A 191 22.51 -16.20 -8.30
C PHE A 191 23.83 -16.97 -8.18
N VAL A 192 23.97 -17.79 -7.12
CA VAL A 192 25.12 -18.70 -6.94
C VAL A 192 25.23 -19.71 -8.09
N GLY A 193 24.12 -20.24 -8.57
CA GLY A 193 24.07 -21.14 -9.72
C GLY A 193 24.61 -20.51 -11.01
N MET A 194 24.35 -19.21 -11.24
CA MET A 194 24.88 -18.48 -12.39
C MET A 194 26.40 -18.34 -12.36
N PHE A 195 27.02 -18.18 -11.19
CA PHE A 195 28.49 -18.16 -11.09
C PHE A 195 29.12 -19.52 -11.41
N LYS A 196 28.43 -20.61 -11.09
CA LYS A 196 28.93 -21.97 -11.33
C LYS A 196 28.74 -22.45 -12.77
N SER A 197 27.75 -21.92 -13.49
CA SER A 197 27.43 -22.37 -14.85
C SER A 197 27.35 -21.21 -15.83
N LYS A 198 28.26 -21.18 -16.81
CA LYS A 198 28.22 -20.22 -17.93
C LYS A 198 26.89 -20.30 -18.72
N ALA A 199 26.24 -21.46 -18.74
CA ALA A 199 24.98 -21.67 -19.45
C ALA A 199 23.76 -20.99 -18.79
N LEU A 200 23.84 -20.62 -17.50
CA LEU A 200 22.74 -19.96 -16.77
C LEU A 200 22.79 -18.44 -16.85
N ARG A 201 23.77 -17.86 -17.56
CA ARG A 201 23.95 -16.41 -17.71
C ARG A 201 22.99 -15.83 -18.75
N ASN A 202 21.70 -16.11 -18.60
CA ASN A 202 20.66 -15.43 -19.35
C ASN A 202 20.37 -14.08 -18.67
N GLU A 203 20.58 -12.98 -19.38
CA GLU A 203 20.41 -11.60 -18.88
C GLU A 203 18.99 -11.37 -18.33
N ASP A 204 17.97 -11.94 -18.99
CA ASP A 204 16.57 -11.92 -18.53
C ASP A 204 16.40 -12.51 -17.12
N SER A 205 17.19 -13.53 -16.77
CA SER A 205 17.12 -14.18 -15.46
C SER A 205 17.71 -13.28 -14.38
N LEU A 206 18.80 -12.56 -14.67
CA LEU A 206 19.44 -11.68 -13.68
C LEU A 206 18.50 -10.54 -13.27
N LEU A 207 17.87 -9.86 -14.22
CA LEU A 207 16.95 -8.76 -13.94
C LEU A 207 15.78 -9.22 -13.05
N LYS A 208 15.20 -10.39 -13.36
CA LYS A 208 14.13 -10.99 -12.55
C LYS A 208 14.58 -11.25 -11.12
N LEU A 209 15.78 -11.83 -10.93
CA LEU A 209 16.32 -12.13 -9.61
C LEU A 209 16.59 -10.85 -8.80
N VAL A 210 17.06 -9.78 -9.45
CA VAL A 210 17.26 -8.47 -8.81
C VAL A 210 15.92 -7.88 -8.37
N VAL A 211 14.91 -7.88 -9.25
CA VAL A 211 13.56 -7.39 -8.91
C VAL A 211 12.94 -8.21 -7.78
N LEU A 212 13.08 -9.54 -7.81
CA LEU A 212 12.61 -10.42 -6.74
C LEU A 212 13.27 -10.09 -5.41
N CYS A 213 14.60 -9.95 -5.40
CA CYS A 213 15.36 -9.63 -4.20
C CYS A 213 14.97 -8.26 -3.64
N ALA A 214 14.95 -7.23 -4.49
CA ALA A 214 14.60 -5.87 -4.10
C ALA A 214 13.17 -5.78 -3.53
N THR A 215 12.18 -6.37 -4.22
CA THR A 215 10.79 -6.36 -3.74
C THR A 215 10.60 -7.20 -2.48
N ALA A 216 11.31 -8.32 -2.32
CA ALA A 216 11.26 -9.11 -1.09
C ALA A 216 11.83 -8.35 0.11
N ILE A 217 12.94 -7.62 -0.06
CA ILE A 217 13.49 -6.75 0.98
C ILE A 217 12.49 -5.65 1.33
N LEU A 218 11.91 -4.98 0.33
CA LEU A 218 10.90 -3.95 0.58
C LEU A 218 9.68 -4.50 1.34
N ALA A 219 9.23 -5.71 1.00
CA ALA A 219 8.12 -6.39 1.68
C ALA A 219 8.45 -6.76 3.14
N LEU A 220 9.71 -7.05 3.45
CA LEU A 220 10.16 -7.25 4.83
C LEU A 220 10.29 -5.94 5.61
N LEU A 221 10.52 -4.81 4.94
CA LEU A 221 10.64 -3.50 5.60
C LEU A 221 9.27 -2.94 6.02
N ALA A 222 8.22 -3.12 5.21
CA ALA A 222 6.88 -2.65 5.53
C ALA A 222 5.80 -3.54 4.93
N GLU A 223 4.73 -3.78 5.70
CA GLU A 223 3.58 -4.60 5.32
C GLU A 223 2.99 -4.19 3.95
N ARG A 224 2.79 -2.88 3.72
CA ARG A 224 2.23 -2.36 2.46
C ARG A 224 3.04 -2.69 1.21
N ASN A 225 4.36 -2.90 1.35
CA ASN A 225 5.22 -3.19 0.21
C ASN A 225 5.06 -4.62 -0.28
N PHE A 226 4.40 -5.49 0.49
CA PHE A 226 4.13 -6.87 0.09
C PHE A 226 3.31 -6.94 -1.22
N VAL A 227 2.47 -5.94 -1.48
CA VAL A 227 1.71 -5.80 -2.73
C VAL A 227 2.61 -5.69 -3.96
N LEU A 228 3.79 -5.06 -3.85
CA LEU A 228 4.76 -4.96 -4.93
C LEU A 228 5.49 -6.28 -5.17
N TYR A 229 5.74 -7.01 -4.07
CA TYR A 229 6.43 -8.29 -4.08
C TYR A 229 5.57 -9.43 -4.62
N LEU A 230 4.29 -9.48 -4.24
CA LEU A 230 3.45 -10.64 -4.53
C LEU A 230 3.36 -10.98 -6.03
N PRO A 231 3.07 -10.04 -6.96
CA PRO A 231 3.03 -10.37 -8.40
C PRO A 231 4.36 -10.92 -8.91
N VAL A 232 5.47 -10.33 -8.46
CA VAL A 232 6.82 -10.76 -8.79
C VAL A 232 7.04 -12.19 -8.30
N PHE A 233 6.73 -12.48 -7.03
CA PHE A 233 6.84 -13.80 -6.43
C PHE A 233 5.98 -14.86 -7.13
N LEU A 234 4.75 -14.53 -7.51
CA LEU A 234 3.85 -15.43 -8.24
C LEU A 234 4.44 -15.87 -9.59
N CYS A 235 5.12 -14.96 -10.30
CA CYS A 235 5.84 -15.33 -11.53
C CYS A 235 6.95 -16.36 -11.28
N PHE A 236 7.59 -16.35 -10.10
CA PHE A 236 8.59 -17.36 -9.74
C PHE A 236 7.96 -18.68 -9.32
N LEU A 237 6.86 -18.63 -8.56
CA LEU A 237 6.13 -19.84 -8.20
C LEU A 237 5.71 -20.60 -9.45
N GLY A 238 5.25 -19.93 -10.50
CA GLY A 238 4.92 -20.57 -11.78
C GLY A 238 6.07 -21.35 -12.43
N ASN A 239 7.33 -21.04 -12.08
CA ASN A 239 8.52 -21.70 -12.62
C ASN A 239 9.04 -22.86 -11.76
N VAL A 240 8.41 -23.15 -10.63
CA VAL A 240 8.83 -24.24 -9.76
C VAL A 240 8.45 -25.58 -10.41
N LYS A 241 9.47 -26.38 -10.77
CA LYS A 241 9.30 -27.71 -11.42
C LYS A 241 8.38 -28.66 -10.65
N LEU A 242 8.27 -28.48 -9.33
CA LEU A 242 7.39 -29.26 -8.46
C LEU A 242 5.93 -29.23 -8.94
N TRP A 243 5.48 -28.14 -9.56
CA TRP A 243 4.11 -28.02 -10.06
C TRP A 243 3.80 -28.87 -11.29
N ASN A 244 4.83 -29.33 -11.99
CA ASN A 244 4.69 -30.21 -13.15
C ASN A 244 4.81 -31.69 -12.78
N ALA A 245 4.75 -32.02 -11.48
CA ALA A 245 4.74 -33.41 -11.05
C ALA A 245 3.50 -34.12 -11.62
N PRO A 246 3.63 -35.35 -12.15
CA PRO A 246 2.52 -36.09 -12.78
C PRO A 246 1.33 -36.31 -11.84
N VAL A 247 1.57 -36.32 -10.52
CA VAL A 247 0.52 -36.38 -9.50
C VAL A 247 -0.43 -35.18 -9.56
N LEU A 248 0.07 -33.99 -9.91
CA LEU A 248 -0.71 -32.75 -10.01
C LEU A 248 -1.51 -32.62 -11.32
N ALA A 249 -1.21 -33.47 -12.32
CA ALA A 249 -1.97 -33.53 -13.57
C ALA A 249 -3.30 -34.32 -13.43
N LYS A 250 -3.51 -35.01 -12.30
CA LYS A 250 -4.69 -35.83 -12.05
C LYS A 250 -5.97 -34.96 -12.04
N PRO A 251 -7.09 -35.45 -12.61
CA PRO A 251 -8.35 -34.70 -12.66
C PRO A 251 -8.88 -34.29 -11.28
N ALA A 252 -8.66 -35.14 -10.26
CA ALA A 252 -9.01 -34.81 -8.88
C ALA A 252 -8.29 -33.56 -8.36
N VAL A 253 -7.00 -33.37 -8.70
CA VAL A 253 -6.25 -32.18 -8.30
C VAL A 253 -6.79 -30.94 -9.02
N LYS A 254 -7.15 -31.05 -10.30
CA LYS A 254 -7.81 -29.96 -11.05
C LYS A 254 -9.17 -29.58 -10.44
N LEU A 255 -9.94 -30.57 -9.98
CA LEU A 255 -11.21 -30.33 -9.31
C LEU A 255 -10.99 -29.60 -7.97
N VAL A 256 -10.07 -30.07 -7.13
CA VAL A 256 -9.71 -29.39 -5.87
C VAL A 256 -9.24 -27.97 -6.13
N ALA A 257 -8.40 -27.79 -7.16
CA ALA A 257 -7.94 -26.51 -7.63
C ALA A 257 -9.10 -25.54 -7.95
N VAL A 258 -10.06 -25.98 -8.76
CA VAL A 258 -11.27 -25.21 -9.09
C VAL A 258 -12.10 -24.94 -7.84
N MET A 259 -12.28 -25.92 -6.95
CA MET A 259 -13.02 -25.72 -5.69
C MET A 259 -12.36 -24.67 -4.79
N VAL A 260 -11.04 -24.65 -4.68
CA VAL A 260 -10.30 -23.62 -3.93
C VAL A 260 -10.51 -22.24 -4.54
N VAL A 261 -10.41 -22.12 -5.87
CA VAL A 261 -10.66 -20.84 -6.56
C VAL A 261 -12.10 -20.39 -6.36
N MET A 262 -13.08 -21.28 -6.50
CA MET A 262 -14.50 -20.97 -6.28
C MET A 262 -14.77 -20.59 -4.82
N PHE A 263 -14.13 -21.26 -3.86
CA PHE A 263 -14.24 -20.93 -2.44
C PHE A 263 -13.67 -19.54 -2.15
N VAL A 264 -12.49 -19.23 -2.69
CA VAL A 264 -11.87 -17.90 -2.63
C VAL A 264 -12.79 -16.83 -3.22
N LEU A 265 -13.35 -17.09 -4.41
CA LEU A 265 -14.30 -16.17 -5.05
C LEU A 265 -15.58 -15.99 -4.23
N GLY A 266 -16.10 -17.08 -3.65
CA GLY A 266 -17.27 -17.03 -2.76
C GLY A 266 -17.03 -16.21 -1.51
N LEU A 267 -15.85 -16.34 -0.88
CA LEU A 267 -15.46 -15.49 0.26
C LEU A 267 -15.25 -14.04 -0.15
N TRP A 268 -14.71 -13.79 -1.35
CA TRP A 268 -14.57 -12.44 -1.87
C TRP A 268 -15.94 -11.79 -2.11
N LEU A 269 -16.86 -12.49 -2.79
CA LEU A 269 -18.26 -12.08 -2.96
C LEU A 269 -18.95 -11.81 -1.62
N ARG A 270 -18.73 -12.66 -0.60
CA ARG A 270 -19.24 -12.42 0.75
C ARG A 270 -18.63 -11.16 1.37
N SER A 271 -17.36 -10.88 1.15
CA SER A 271 -16.72 -9.66 1.67
C SER A 271 -17.28 -8.38 1.02
N LEU A 272 -17.78 -8.47 -0.22
CA LEU A 272 -18.47 -7.35 -0.88
C LEU A 272 -19.78 -6.98 -0.18
N GLN A 273 -20.40 -7.88 0.60
CA GLN A 273 -21.59 -7.57 1.38
C GLN A 273 -21.33 -6.57 2.52
N ALA A 274 -20.06 -6.36 2.91
CA ALA A 274 -19.69 -5.33 3.87
C ALA A 274 -19.69 -3.91 3.28
N TYR A 275 -19.88 -3.80 1.96
CA TYR A 275 -19.96 -2.57 1.20
C TYR A 275 -21.38 -2.42 0.63
N ASP A 276 -21.89 -1.19 0.57
CA ASP A 276 -23.11 -0.90 -0.19
C ASP A 276 -22.83 -0.75 -1.69
N GLY A 277 -23.88 -0.44 -2.47
CA GLY A 277 -23.75 -0.11 -3.89
C GLY A 277 -22.87 1.11 -4.20
N SER A 278 -22.49 1.90 -3.18
CA SER A 278 -21.56 3.03 -3.29
C SER A 278 -20.11 2.66 -2.92
N MET A 279 -19.84 1.39 -2.62
CA MET A 279 -18.55 0.88 -2.16
C MET A 279 -18.08 1.51 -0.83
N VAL A 280 -19.03 1.94 0.00
CA VAL A 280 -18.76 2.47 1.35
C VAL A 280 -18.98 1.37 2.38
N SER A 281 -18.03 1.19 3.29
CA SER A 281 -18.16 0.24 4.40
C SER A 281 -18.67 0.92 5.65
N PHE A 282 -19.93 0.67 6.02
CA PHE A 282 -20.58 1.22 7.23
C PHE A 282 -19.83 0.91 8.54
N GLN A 283 -18.97 -0.11 8.52
CA GLN A 283 -18.19 -0.53 9.70
C GLN A 283 -16.88 0.26 9.86
N ARG A 284 -16.41 0.91 8.79
CA ARG A 284 -15.11 1.61 8.75
C ARG A 284 -15.22 3.12 8.74
N VAL A 285 -16.38 3.66 8.38
CA VAL A 285 -16.64 5.10 8.30
C VAL A 285 -18.01 5.45 8.91
N PRO A 286 -18.21 6.69 9.42
CA PRO A 286 -19.39 7.05 10.20
C PRO A 286 -20.61 7.39 9.33
N VAL A 287 -21.12 6.45 8.54
CA VAL A 287 -22.20 6.76 7.57
C VAL A 287 -23.46 7.32 8.24
N ARG A 288 -23.99 6.61 9.24
CA ARG A 288 -25.25 7.02 9.91
C ARG A 288 -25.04 8.22 10.83
N ALA A 289 -23.92 8.27 11.53
CA ALA A 289 -23.54 9.44 12.33
C ALA A 289 -23.36 10.69 11.45
N ALA A 290 -22.73 10.59 10.28
CA ALA A 290 -22.59 11.70 9.35
C ALA A 290 -23.94 12.18 8.79
N GLN A 291 -24.85 11.24 8.47
CA GLN A 291 -26.22 11.60 8.09
C GLN A 291 -26.93 12.35 9.22
N TRP A 292 -26.86 11.85 10.46
CA TRP A 292 -27.43 12.52 11.61
C TRP A 292 -26.82 13.91 11.83
N MET A 293 -25.49 14.07 11.70
CA MET A 293 -24.80 15.35 11.82
C MET A 293 -25.24 16.35 10.75
N LYS A 294 -25.55 15.87 9.53
CA LYS A 294 -26.07 16.70 8.45
C LYS A 294 -27.49 17.21 8.74
N GLU A 295 -28.30 16.38 9.38
CA GLU A 295 -29.66 16.73 9.83
C GLU A 295 -29.63 17.61 11.09
N ASN A 296 -28.54 17.57 11.87
CA ASN A 296 -28.34 18.30 13.12
C ASN A 296 -27.07 19.17 13.03
N PRO A 297 -27.08 20.21 12.17
CA PRO A 297 -25.91 21.03 11.90
C PRO A 297 -25.44 21.74 13.16
N HIS A 298 -24.12 21.88 13.26
CA HIS A 298 -23.46 22.46 14.42
C HIS A 298 -22.42 23.48 13.97
N LYS A 299 -22.30 24.58 14.71
CA LYS A 299 -21.52 25.75 14.27
C LYS A 299 -20.04 25.70 14.64
N GLY A 300 -19.66 24.97 15.68
CA GLY A 300 -18.25 24.92 16.07
C GLY A 300 -17.47 23.76 15.45
N ARG A 301 -16.32 23.48 16.04
CA ARG A 301 -15.29 22.61 15.46
C ARG A 301 -15.51 21.15 15.82
N LEU A 302 -15.29 20.30 14.82
CA LEU A 302 -15.40 18.86 14.94
C LEU A 302 -14.04 18.24 15.23
N PHE A 303 -13.97 17.45 16.30
CA PHE A 303 -12.89 16.48 16.50
C PHE A 303 -13.34 15.10 16.05
N ASN A 304 -12.52 14.42 15.26
CA ASN A 304 -12.83 13.11 14.71
C ASN A 304 -11.59 12.22 14.69
N ASP A 305 -11.79 10.90 14.59
CA ASP A 305 -10.69 9.98 14.35
C ASP A 305 -10.19 10.03 12.90
N ASP A 306 -8.99 9.51 12.66
CA ASP A 306 -8.28 9.52 11.39
C ASP A 306 -9.02 8.80 10.25
N ARG A 307 -9.86 7.81 10.55
CA ARG A 307 -10.65 7.09 9.53
C ARG A 307 -11.91 7.86 9.16
N ALA A 308 -12.55 8.54 10.11
CA ALA A 308 -13.77 9.29 9.87
C ALA A 308 -13.56 10.52 8.98
N GLY A 309 -12.43 11.21 9.12
CA GLY A 309 -12.26 12.55 8.54
C GLY A 309 -12.36 12.61 7.02
N GLY A 310 -11.76 11.66 6.32
CA GLY A 310 -11.82 11.64 4.85
C GLY A 310 -13.25 11.46 4.34
N TYR A 311 -14.05 10.62 5.02
CA TYR A 311 -15.45 10.41 4.69
C TYR A 311 -16.30 11.63 5.04
N LEU A 312 -16.13 12.20 6.23
CA LEU A 312 -16.86 13.40 6.68
C LEU A 312 -16.59 14.60 5.78
N ALA A 313 -15.34 14.84 5.39
CA ALA A 313 -14.99 15.91 4.45
C ALA A 313 -15.65 15.74 3.07
N PHE A 314 -15.98 14.49 2.68
CA PHE A 314 -16.68 14.21 1.44
C PHE A 314 -18.20 14.40 1.55
N VAL A 315 -18.84 13.86 2.60
CA VAL A 315 -20.31 13.88 2.72
C VAL A 315 -20.85 15.15 3.39
N ASN A 316 -20.08 15.73 4.30
CA ASN A 316 -20.40 16.93 5.07
C ASN A 316 -19.22 17.95 4.99
N PRO A 317 -18.92 18.52 3.81
CA PRO A 317 -17.76 19.41 3.64
C PRO A 317 -17.81 20.71 4.47
N GLN A 318 -18.96 21.03 5.07
CA GLN A 318 -19.11 22.18 5.97
C GLN A 318 -18.57 21.87 7.38
N ASP A 319 -18.50 20.59 7.77
CA ASP A 319 -17.92 20.17 9.03
C ASP A 319 -16.39 20.22 8.91
N SER A 320 -15.75 21.12 9.65
CA SER A 320 -14.28 21.22 9.66
C SER A 320 -13.68 20.03 10.41
N THR A 321 -13.33 18.96 9.68
CA THR A 321 -12.69 17.76 10.24
C THR A 321 -11.29 18.05 10.80
N TYR A 322 -10.95 17.44 11.93
CA TYR A 322 -9.67 17.60 12.61
C TYR A 322 -8.50 16.91 11.89
N ILE A 323 -8.68 15.65 11.54
CA ILE A 323 -7.66 14.80 10.90
C ILE A 323 -8.32 13.87 9.89
N ASP A 324 -7.54 13.38 8.92
CA ASP A 324 -7.92 12.31 8.02
C ASP A 324 -6.74 11.34 7.79
N GLY A 325 -7.00 10.21 7.13
CA GLY A 325 -6.00 9.16 6.88
C GLY A 325 -4.81 9.55 5.98
N ARG A 326 -4.73 10.79 5.48
CA ARG A 326 -3.59 11.32 4.72
C ARG A 326 -2.50 11.81 5.66
N PHE A 327 -2.02 10.93 6.55
CA PHE A 327 -0.95 11.24 7.52
C PHE A 327 0.31 11.82 6.89
N ILE A 328 0.55 11.53 5.59
CA ILE A 328 1.69 12.09 4.86
C ILE A 328 1.67 13.62 4.79
N LEU A 329 0.48 14.23 4.86
CA LEU A 329 0.28 15.68 4.82
C LEU A 329 0.40 16.34 6.20
N LYS A 330 0.57 15.55 7.27
CA LYS A 330 0.66 16.03 8.65
C LYS A 330 2.12 16.03 9.12
N THR A 331 2.44 16.96 10.01
CA THR A 331 3.74 16.99 10.69
C THR A 331 3.79 15.91 11.76
N ALA A 332 5.00 15.51 12.14
CA ALA A 332 5.19 14.54 13.22
C ALA A 332 4.63 15.08 14.54
N ASP A 333 4.91 16.34 14.87
CA ASP A 333 4.43 16.98 16.11
C ASP A 333 2.90 17.01 16.19
N PHE A 334 2.22 17.30 15.08
CA PHE A 334 0.76 17.25 15.03
C PHE A 334 0.24 15.83 15.29
N PHE A 335 0.88 14.83 14.67
CA PHE A 335 0.45 13.45 14.82
C PHE A 335 0.73 12.91 16.22
N ASP A 336 1.90 13.21 16.78
CA ASP A 336 2.27 12.89 18.17
C ASP A 336 1.28 13.51 19.16
N GLN A 337 0.96 14.80 18.98
CA GLN A 337 -0.05 15.47 19.78
C GLN A 337 -1.40 14.75 19.66
N TYR A 338 -1.86 14.46 18.44
CA TYR A 338 -3.12 13.73 18.22
C TYR A 338 -3.15 12.37 18.92
N LEU A 339 -2.06 11.61 18.89
CA LEU A 339 -1.93 10.35 19.62
C LEU A 339 -1.97 10.57 21.13
N HIS A 340 -1.29 11.60 21.63
CA HIS A 340 -1.30 11.97 23.04
C HIS A 340 -2.72 12.33 23.53
N LEU A 341 -3.54 12.97 22.69
CA LEU A 341 -4.94 13.27 23.01
C LEU A 341 -5.78 11.99 23.22
N ALA A 342 -5.45 10.89 22.55
CA ALA A 342 -6.15 9.62 22.76
C ALA A 342 -5.76 8.93 24.07
N GLU A 343 -4.52 9.15 24.54
CA GLU A 343 -3.97 8.48 25.72
C GLU A 343 -4.18 9.28 27.02
N ASN A 344 -4.21 10.61 26.93
CA ASN A 344 -4.26 11.53 28.06
C ASN A 344 -5.51 12.41 28.02
N LEU A 345 -6.46 12.12 28.91
CA LEU A 345 -7.73 12.84 29.01
C LEU A 345 -7.55 14.33 29.34
N ASP A 346 -6.62 14.67 30.24
CA ASP A 346 -6.40 16.07 30.62
C ASP A 346 -5.81 16.87 29.45
N ALA A 347 -5.01 16.22 28.60
CA ALA A 347 -4.55 16.80 27.36
C ALA A 347 -5.71 16.98 26.38
N PHE A 348 -6.58 15.97 26.22
CA PHE A 348 -7.78 16.05 25.39
C PHE A 348 -8.69 17.22 25.79
N THR A 349 -9.10 17.30 27.06
CA THR A 349 -10.01 18.33 27.55
C THR A 349 -9.43 19.73 27.34
N ARG A 350 -8.18 19.97 27.78
CA ARG A 350 -7.50 21.26 27.57
C ARG A 350 -7.38 21.63 26.09
N TYR A 351 -7.10 20.64 25.24
CA TYR A 351 -7.06 20.83 23.80
C TYR A 351 -8.43 21.25 23.26
N THR A 352 -9.50 20.51 23.59
CA THR A 352 -10.84 20.82 23.11
C THR A 352 -11.33 22.19 23.59
N ASP A 353 -10.99 22.58 24.83
CA ASP A 353 -11.30 23.90 25.39
C ASP A 353 -10.60 25.02 24.61
N SER A 354 -9.28 24.89 24.43
CA SER A 354 -8.47 25.92 23.77
C SER A 354 -8.72 26.00 22.27
N ALA A 355 -8.98 24.86 21.63
CA ALA A 355 -9.25 24.78 20.20
C ALA A 355 -10.71 25.13 19.85
N GLY A 356 -11.60 25.32 20.83
CA GLY A 356 -13.03 25.56 20.60
C GLY A 356 -13.71 24.38 19.90
N VAL A 357 -13.33 23.15 20.29
CA VAL A 357 -14.01 21.92 19.86
C VAL A 357 -15.20 21.70 20.77
N ASP A 358 -16.36 21.59 20.15
CA ASP A 358 -17.69 21.45 20.75
C ASP A 358 -18.46 20.27 20.17
N ARG A 359 -17.93 19.60 19.14
CA ARG A 359 -18.41 18.28 18.69
C ARG A 359 -17.28 17.28 18.54
N VAL A 360 -17.51 16.05 19.00
CA VAL A 360 -16.58 14.93 18.93
C VAL A 360 -17.26 13.72 18.32
N ILE A 361 -16.67 13.09 17.31
CA ILE A 361 -17.12 11.81 16.74
C ILE A 361 -16.02 10.76 16.84
N LEU A 362 -16.31 9.62 17.47
CA LEU A 362 -15.32 8.58 17.74
C LEU A 362 -15.86 7.18 17.43
N PRO A 363 -15.01 6.26 16.96
CA PRO A 363 -15.39 4.89 16.66
C PRO A 363 -15.54 4.08 17.96
N LEU A 364 -16.57 3.24 18.03
CA LEU A 364 -16.85 2.29 19.11
C LEU A 364 -16.27 0.90 18.84
N ARG A 365 -15.95 0.58 17.58
CA ARG A 365 -15.44 -0.74 17.15
C ARG A 365 -14.19 -0.60 16.28
N TYR A 366 -13.38 -1.67 16.24
CA TYR A 366 -12.20 -1.81 15.38
C TYR A 366 -11.04 -0.83 15.66
N TYR A 367 -11.15 -0.01 16.71
CA TYR A 367 -10.12 0.96 17.07
C TYR A 367 -10.18 1.35 18.56
N ALA A 368 -9.65 0.48 19.42
CA ALA A 368 -9.67 0.64 20.89
C ALA A 368 -8.89 1.87 21.41
N ARG A 369 -8.21 2.61 20.53
CA ARG A 369 -7.39 3.77 20.90
C ARG A 369 -8.23 4.87 21.59
N TRP A 370 -9.50 5.02 21.23
CA TRP A 370 -10.38 6.07 21.77
C TRP A 370 -11.22 5.65 22.97
N ASP A 371 -11.15 4.39 23.41
CA ASP A 371 -12.00 3.86 24.48
C ASP A 371 -11.84 4.65 25.78
N LYS A 372 -10.61 5.05 26.12
CA LYS A 372 -10.34 5.89 27.30
C LYS A 372 -11.06 7.23 27.23
N VAL A 373 -11.01 7.90 26.08
CA VAL A 373 -11.69 9.19 25.89
C VAL A 373 -13.20 8.99 25.93
N ILE A 374 -13.73 8.02 25.18
CA ILE A 374 -15.18 7.71 25.12
C ILE A 374 -15.75 7.41 26.51
N ASN A 375 -15.08 6.55 27.29
CA ASN A 375 -15.55 6.17 28.62
C ASN A 375 -15.55 7.37 29.58
N ASN A 376 -14.54 8.24 29.50
CA ASN A 376 -14.47 9.42 30.35
C ASN A 376 -15.52 10.48 29.98
N LEU A 377 -15.77 10.71 28.68
CA LEU A 377 -16.84 11.61 28.23
C LEU A 377 -18.21 11.10 28.71
N GLN A 378 -18.43 9.79 28.72
CA GLN A 378 -19.64 9.17 29.28
C GLN A 378 -19.76 9.31 30.80
N VAL A 379 -18.66 9.14 31.54
CA VAL A 379 -18.67 9.32 33.00
C VAL A 379 -18.93 10.78 33.37
N ALA A 380 -18.34 11.72 32.63
CA ALA A 380 -18.57 13.16 32.82
C ALA A 380 -20.03 13.54 32.59
N GLU A 381 -20.71 12.91 31.62
CA GLU A 381 -22.15 13.07 31.40
C GLU A 381 -23.00 12.61 32.60
N LEU A 382 -22.58 11.54 33.30
CA LEU A 382 -23.30 10.98 34.45
C LEU A 382 -23.06 11.71 35.78
N MET A 383 -21.88 12.31 35.96
CA MET A 383 -21.46 12.90 37.24
C MET A 383 -21.90 14.35 37.45
N VAL A 384 -22.33 15.04 36.40
CA VAL A 384 -22.51 16.49 36.46
C VAL A 384 -23.99 16.85 36.38
N GLU A 385 -24.42 17.80 37.22
CA GLU A 385 -25.80 18.30 37.16
C GLU A 385 -26.14 18.74 35.72
N PRO A 386 -27.34 18.41 35.20
CA PRO A 386 -27.73 18.58 33.78
C PRO A 386 -27.59 20.00 33.18
N HIS A 387 -27.20 20.99 33.98
CA HIS A 387 -27.18 22.41 33.65
C HIS A 387 -25.79 23.07 33.76
N SER A 388 -24.72 22.34 34.09
CA SER A 388 -23.40 22.96 34.08
C SER A 388 -22.87 23.12 32.63
N ARG A 389 -22.52 24.37 32.28
CA ARG A 389 -21.92 24.70 30.98
C ARG A 389 -20.59 23.99 30.82
N GLY A 390 -20.33 23.46 29.63
CA GLY A 390 -19.08 22.82 29.25
C GLY A 390 -19.07 21.29 29.38
N THR A 391 -20.19 20.67 29.73
CA THR A 391 -20.34 19.21 29.78
C THR A 391 -20.54 18.61 28.39
N TRP A 392 -19.97 17.42 28.18
CA TRP A 392 -20.17 16.63 26.97
C TRP A 392 -21.42 15.77 27.13
N GLN A 393 -22.29 15.77 26.12
CA GLN A 393 -23.50 14.96 26.08
C GLN A 393 -23.46 14.05 24.86
N ILE A 394 -23.86 12.78 25.01
CA ILE A 394 -24.10 11.92 23.84
C ILE A 394 -25.34 12.43 23.10
N VAL A 395 -25.14 12.84 21.85
CA VAL A 395 -26.22 13.29 20.96
C VAL A 395 -26.57 12.26 19.90
N TYR A 396 -25.65 11.33 19.60
CA TYR A 396 -25.88 10.23 18.68
C TYR A 396 -25.03 9.01 19.06
N ARG A 397 -25.60 7.81 18.89
CA ARG A 397 -24.87 6.54 19.06
C ARG A 397 -25.47 5.46 18.16
N ASP A 398 -24.61 4.76 17.44
CA ASP A 398 -24.95 3.50 16.76
C ASP A 398 -24.00 2.36 17.17
N ASP A 399 -23.98 1.27 16.40
CA ASP A 399 -23.13 0.11 16.68
C ASP A 399 -21.62 0.37 16.48
N TYR A 400 -21.26 1.42 15.75
CA TYR A 400 -19.91 1.67 15.24
C TYR A 400 -19.33 3.02 15.66
N TYR A 401 -20.16 4.04 15.91
CA TYR A 401 -19.74 5.40 16.23
C TYR A 401 -20.61 6.04 17.31
N VAL A 402 -20.01 6.99 18.03
CA VAL A 402 -20.68 7.87 19.00
C VAL A 402 -20.33 9.32 18.68
N VAL A 403 -21.32 10.21 18.82
CA VAL A 403 -21.14 11.66 18.69
C VAL A 403 -21.48 12.33 20.02
N PHE A 404 -20.58 13.20 20.47
CA PHE A 404 -20.76 14.04 21.64
C PHE A 404 -20.82 15.50 21.21
N ASP A 405 -21.75 16.26 21.79
CA ASP A 405 -21.78 17.72 21.70
C ASP A 405 -21.52 18.33 23.08
N ARG A 406 -20.93 19.52 23.09
CA ARG A 406 -20.67 20.30 24.29
C ARG A 406 -21.76 21.34 24.52
N LYS A 407 -22.28 21.43 25.75
CA LYS A 407 -23.33 22.39 26.14
C LYS A 407 -22.85 23.74 26.62
#